data_AF-A0A8M1RNY7-F1
#
_entry.id   AF-A0A8M1RNY7-F1
#
_cell.length_a   1.000
_cell.length_b   1.000
_cell.length_c   1.000
_cell.angle_alpha   90.00
_cell.angle_beta   90.00
_cell.angle_gamma   90.00
#
_symmetry.space_group_name_H-M   'P 1'
#
loop_
_entity.id
_entity.type
_entity.pdbx_description
1 polymer ?
#
loop_
_entity_poly.entity_id
_entity_poly.type
_entity_poly.pdbx_seq_one_letter_code
_entity_poly.pdbx_strand_id
1 'polypeptide(L)'
;MQPPPRKVKVTQELKNTHVEQLGRLHLKHQTECDLLEDMRTYSQKKATLERDYAQALQKLASQYLKRDWPGIKPDDQRTDYRNVYGVWRAYLEGTVQVTQSRLNVCDNYKNEITDPAKTVRLYKEQQLKKCIEQLGRIQTELQDSVKDLAKSKKKYFELEQMAQAVREKADIESK
;
A
#
# COMPACT_ATOMS: atom_id res chain seq x y z
N MET A 1 15.64 52.14 5.92
CA MET A 1 14.57 51.39 6.58
C MET A 1 14.25 50.17 5.73
N GLN A 2 14.71 48.98 6.12
CA GLN A 2 14.28 47.76 5.45
C GLN A 2 12.76 47.60 5.72
N PRO A 3 11.91 47.41 4.70
CA PRO A 3 10.49 47.25 4.93
C PRO A 3 10.28 46.05 5.87
N PRO A 4 9.37 46.14 6.85
CA PRO A 4 9.13 45.04 7.78
C PRO A 4 8.89 43.73 7.01
N PRO A 5 9.41 42.58 7.48
CA PRO A 5 9.16 41.31 6.83
C PRO A 5 7.66 41.16 6.61
N ARG A 6 7.23 40.97 5.35
CA ARG A 6 5.82 40.74 5.04
C ARG A 6 5.41 39.47 5.78
N LYS A 7 4.76 39.62 6.94
CA LYS A 7 4.09 38.51 7.61
C LYS A 7 3.17 37.89 6.56
N VAL A 8 3.46 36.66 6.17
CA VAL A 8 2.61 35.94 5.24
C VAL A 8 1.20 35.96 5.83
N LYS A 9 0.20 36.34 5.03
CA LYS A 9 -1.17 36.39 5.54
C LYS A 9 -1.52 34.96 5.99
N VAL A 10 -2.14 34.82 7.16
CA VAL A 10 -2.60 33.51 7.69
C VAL A 10 -3.40 32.72 6.64
N THR A 11 -4.15 33.41 5.79
CA THR A 11 -4.88 32.81 4.67
C THR A 11 -3.97 32.12 3.64
N GLN A 12 -2.77 32.64 3.40
CA GLN A 12 -1.80 32.05 2.50
C GLN A 12 -1.03 30.89 3.15
N GLU A 13 -0.70 30.99 4.44
CA GLU A 13 -0.10 29.89 5.20
C GLU A 13 -1.05 28.68 5.26
N LEU A 14 -2.34 28.95 5.45
CA LEU A 14 -3.38 27.93 5.41
C LEU A 14 -3.45 27.24 4.04
N LYS A 15 -3.43 28.00 2.94
CA LYS A 15 -3.37 27.42 1.58
C LYS A 15 -2.16 26.52 1.38
N ASN A 16 -0.98 26.98 1.81
CA ASN A 16 0.25 26.18 1.69
C ASN A 16 0.13 24.87 2.47
N THR A 17 -0.45 24.92 3.68
CA THR A 17 -0.72 23.73 4.51
C THR A 17 -1.69 22.78 3.81
N HIS A 18 -2.74 23.28 3.15
CA HIS A 18 -3.70 22.44 2.42
C HIS A 18 -3.07 21.72 1.22
N VAL A 19 -2.24 22.42 0.45
CA VAL A 19 -1.49 21.82 -0.67
C VAL A 19 -0.55 20.73 -0.16
N GLU A 20 0.16 20.99 0.93
CA GLU A 20 1.05 20.00 1.54
C GLU A 20 0.29 18.76 2.05
N GLN A 21 -0.84 18.95 2.73
CA GLN A 21 -1.70 17.85 3.19
C GLN A 21 -2.15 16.95 2.04
N LEU A 22 -2.61 17.54 0.93
CA LEU A 22 -3.03 16.81 -0.26
C LEU A 22 -1.84 16.07 -0.90
N GLY A 23 -0.69 16.73 -1.03
CA GLY A 23 0.52 16.12 -1.58
C GLY A 23 1.00 14.93 -0.76
N ARG A 24 1.05 15.06 0.57
CA ARG A 24 1.43 13.96 1.48
C ARG A 24 0.45 12.79 1.42
N LEU A 25 -0.86 13.07 1.37
CA LEU A 25 -1.89 12.04 1.25
C LEU A 25 -1.76 11.27 -0.07
N HIS A 26 -1.59 11.99 -1.18
CA HIS A 26 -1.40 11.38 -2.50
C HIS A 26 -0.12 10.53 -2.55
N LEU A 27 1.00 11.05 -2.05
CA LEU A 27 2.28 10.33 -2.02
C LEU A 27 2.18 9.04 -1.19
N LYS A 28 1.63 9.12 0.03
CA LYS A 28 1.43 7.95 0.89
C LYS A 28 0.65 6.86 0.15
N HIS A 29 -0.46 7.27 -0.47
CA HIS A 29 -1.32 6.34 -1.18
C HIS A 29 -0.65 5.70 -2.40
N GLN A 30 0.07 6.50 -3.18
CA GLN A 30 0.84 6.04 -4.32
C GLN A 30 1.89 5.01 -3.91
N THR A 31 2.67 5.30 -2.86
CA THR A 31 3.69 4.37 -2.34
C THR A 31 3.09 3.05 -1.88
N GLU A 32 1.92 3.07 -1.22
CA GLU A 32 1.22 1.85 -0.83
C GLU A 32 0.72 1.04 -2.04
N CYS A 33 0.23 1.70 -3.09
CA CYS A 33 -0.17 1.05 -4.33
C CYS A 33 1.02 0.45 -5.09
N ASP A 34 2.14 1.17 -5.15
CA ASP A 34 3.38 0.70 -5.79
C ASP A 34 3.94 -0.52 -5.05
N LEU A 35 3.93 -0.50 -3.71
CA LEU A 35 4.32 -1.65 -2.90
C LEU A 35 3.43 -2.87 -3.16
N LEU A 36 2.11 -2.68 -3.28
CA LEU A 36 1.19 -3.78 -3.62
C LEU A 36 1.49 -4.36 -5.01
N GLU A 37 1.85 -3.53 -5.99
CA GLU A 37 2.23 -3.98 -7.33
C GLU A 37 3.56 -4.75 -7.32
N ASP A 38 4.53 -4.29 -6.52
CA ASP A 38 5.82 -4.95 -6.36
C ASP A 38 5.65 -6.32 -5.69
N MET A 39 4.93 -6.39 -4.57
CA MET A 39 4.57 -7.64 -3.90
C MET A 39 3.87 -8.61 -4.86
N ARG A 40 2.95 -8.11 -5.70
CA ARG A 40 2.26 -8.93 -6.70
C ARG A 40 3.24 -9.50 -7.71
N THR A 41 4.06 -8.64 -8.31
CA THR A 41 5.03 -9.01 -9.33
C THR A 41 6.07 -10.00 -8.79
N TYR A 42 6.59 -9.75 -7.59
CA TYR A 42 7.49 -10.66 -6.91
C TYR A 42 6.84 -12.04 -6.71
N SER A 43 5.61 -12.07 -6.20
CA SER A 43 4.89 -13.32 -5.94
C SER A 43 4.63 -14.12 -7.21
N GLN A 44 4.32 -13.44 -8.32
CA GLN A 44 4.16 -14.08 -9.63
C GLN A 44 5.48 -14.72 -10.11
N LYS A 45 6.59 -13.97 -10.03
CA LYS A 45 7.92 -14.48 -10.40
C LYS A 45 8.32 -15.67 -9.52
N LYS A 46 8.11 -15.58 -8.21
CA LYS A 46 8.35 -16.66 -7.25
C LYS A 46 7.55 -17.92 -7.62
N ALA A 47 6.26 -17.77 -7.91
CA ALA A 47 5.40 -18.89 -8.30
C ALA A 47 5.85 -19.56 -9.60
N THR A 48 6.32 -18.79 -10.58
CA THR A 48 6.90 -19.35 -11.81
C THR A 48 8.17 -20.15 -11.51
N LEU A 49 9.12 -19.59 -10.76
CA LEU A 49 10.36 -20.28 -10.40
C LEU A 49 10.11 -21.58 -9.63
N GLU A 50 9.18 -21.56 -8.67
CA GLU A 50 8.83 -22.77 -7.93
C GLU A 50 8.11 -23.81 -8.78
N ARG A 51 7.25 -23.38 -9.72
CA ARG A 51 6.61 -24.27 -10.69
C ARG A 51 7.64 -24.95 -11.57
N ASP A 52 8.58 -24.20 -12.14
CA ASP A 52 9.61 -24.74 -13.03
C ASP A 52 10.50 -25.76 -12.30
N TYR A 53 10.93 -25.42 -11.08
CA TYR A 53 11.70 -26.34 -10.24
C TYR A 53 10.92 -27.61 -9.89
N ALA A 54 9.66 -27.47 -9.47
CA ALA A 54 8.81 -28.61 -9.11
C ALA A 54 8.52 -29.50 -10.33
N GLN A 55 8.23 -28.93 -11.50
CA GLN A 55 8.02 -29.68 -12.75
C GLN A 55 9.28 -30.43 -13.18
N ALA A 56 10.44 -29.78 -13.14
CA ALA A 56 11.71 -30.41 -13.50
C ALA A 56 12.05 -31.58 -12.56
N LEU A 57 11.89 -31.38 -11.25
CA LEU A 57 12.13 -32.42 -10.25
C LEU A 57 11.12 -33.56 -10.35
N GLN A 58 9.84 -33.26 -10.58
CA GLN A 58 8.79 -34.26 -10.76
C GLN A 58 9.07 -35.14 -11.99
N LYS A 59 9.46 -34.50 -13.10
CA LYS A 59 9.82 -35.19 -14.34
C LYS A 59 11.02 -36.10 -14.14
N LEU A 60 12.06 -35.63 -13.45
CA LEU A 60 13.24 -36.42 -13.12
C LEU A 60 12.88 -37.64 -12.27
N ALA A 61 12.15 -37.44 -11.17
CA ALA A 61 11.74 -38.53 -10.30
C ALA A 61 10.86 -39.57 -11.04
N SER A 62 9.90 -39.08 -11.84
CA SER A 62 9.03 -39.94 -12.65
C SER A 62 9.78 -40.73 -13.71
N GLN A 63 10.84 -40.16 -14.29
CA GLN A 63 11.70 -40.86 -15.25
C GLN A 63 12.44 -42.03 -14.58
N TYR A 64 12.98 -41.82 -13.37
CA TYR A 64 13.69 -42.87 -12.64
C TYR A 64 12.75 -43.93 -12.05
N LEU A 65 11.52 -43.57 -11.72
CA LEU A 65 10.49 -44.54 -11.29
C LEU A 65 10.09 -45.53 -12.38
N LYS A 66 10.19 -45.12 -13.64
CA LYS A 66 9.92 -45.98 -14.80
C LYS A 66 11.10 -46.88 -15.18
N ARG A 67 12.24 -46.74 -14.51
CA ARG A 67 13.45 -47.52 -14.82
C ARG A 67 13.38 -48.88 -14.15
N ASP A 68 13.41 -49.93 -14.97
CA ASP A 68 13.54 -51.30 -14.49
C ASP A 68 14.99 -51.59 -14.06
N TRP A 69 15.12 -52.38 -13.00
CA TRP A 69 16.41 -52.83 -12.47
C TRP A 69 16.52 -54.35 -12.54
N PRO A 70 17.59 -54.90 -13.14
CA PRO A 70 17.80 -56.35 -13.20
C PRO A 70 17.89 -56.97 -11.81
N GLY A 71 17.31 -58.17 -11.65
CA GLY A 71 17.40 -58.95 -10.40
C GLY A 71 16.36 -58.60 -9.34
N ILE A 72 15.48 -57.63 -9.59
CA ILE A 72 14.39 -57.27 -8.67
C ILE A 72 13.16 -58.11 -9.00
N LYS A 73 12.73 -58.94 -8.05
CA LYS A 73 11.51 -59.74 -8.21
C LYS A 73 10.27 -58.82 -8.12
N PRO A 74 9.14 -59.16 -8.78
CA PRO A 74 7.90 -58.40 -8.65
C PRO A 74 7.47 -58.19 -7.18
N ASP A 75 7.69 -59.19 -6.32
CA ASP A 75 7.40 -59.09 -4.88
C ASP A 75 8.31 -58.09 -4.14
N ASP A 76 9.53 -57.87 -4.62
CA ASP A 76 10.49 -56.89 -4.06
C ASP A 76 10.18 -55.45 -4.49
N GLN A 77 9.20 -55.24 -5.37
CA GLN A 77 8.72 -53.90 -5.77
C GLN A 77 7.82 -53.26 -4.72
N ARG A 78 7.40 -54.01 -3.69
CA ARG A 78 6.64 -53.46 -2.57
C ARG A 78 7.49 -52.44 -1.83
N THR A 79 6.86 -51.34 -1.44
CA THR A 79 7.47 -50.22 -0.70
C THR A 79 7.75 -50.57 0.78
N ASP A 80 8.09 -51.83 1.09
CA ASP A 80 8.16 -52.33 2.46
C ASP A 80 9.52 -52.10 3.13
N TYR A 81 10.37 -51.24 2.55
CA TYR A 81 11.68 -50.83 3.05
C TYR A 81 12.66 -51.99 3.33
N ARG A 82 12.38 -53.21 2.84
CA ARG A 82 13.20 -54.40 3.12
C ARG A 82 14.46 -54.51 2.28
N ASN A 83 14.54 -53.78 1.17
CA ASN A 83 15.68 -53.78 0.27
C ASN A 83 15.99 -52.36 -0.23
N VAL A 84 17.22 -52.16 -0.70
CA VAL A 84 17.72 -50.84 -1.15
C VAL A 84 16.87 -50.26 -2.27
N TYR A 85 16.34 -51.11 -3.16
CA TYR A 85 15.47 -50.65 -4.23
C TYR A 85 14.13 -50.14 -3.72
N GLY A 86 13.48 -50.84 -2.77
CA GLY A 86 12.24 -50.40 -2.14
C GLY A 86 12.41 -49.04 -1.45
N VAL A 87 13.54 -48.83 -0.76
CA VAL A 87 13.89 -47.52 -0.15
C VAL A 87 14.06 -46.44 -1.23
N TRP A 88 14.80 -46.73 -2.31
CA TRP A 88 14.99 -45.79 -3.41
C TRP A 88 13.69 -45.43 -4.13
N ARG A 89 12.84 -46.43 -4.37
CA ARG A 89 11.51 -46.25 -4.96
C ARG A 89 10.63 -45.38 -4.07
N ALA A 90 10.58 -45.66 -2.77
CA ALA A 90 9.85 -44.85 -1.79
C ALA A 90 10.30 -43.38 -1.81
N TYR A 91 11.61 -43.14 -1.88
CA TYR A 91 12.18 -41.79 -1.98
C TYR A 91 11.71 -41.06 -3.25
N LEU A 92 11.71 -41.74 -4.40
CA LEU A 92 11.25 -41.16 -5.66
C LEU A 92 9.73 -40.91 -5.67
N GLU A 93 8.93 -41.83 -5.15
CA GLU A 93 7.47 -41.67 -4.99
C GLU A 93 7.15 -40.48 -4.07
N GLY A 94 7.86 -40.37 -2.94
CA GLY A 94 7.76 -39.21 -2.05
C GLY A 94 8.16 -37.89 -2.72
N THR A 95 9.19 -37.92 -3.58
CA THR A 95 9.59 -36.75 -4.38
C THR A 95 8.49 -36.31 -5.35
N VAL A 96 7.83 -37.26 -6.03
CA VAL A 96 6.68 -36.97 -6.91
C VAL A 96 5.53 -36.37 -6.11
N GLN A 97 5.24 -36.90 -4.92
CA GLN A 97 4.19 -36.37 -4.06
C GLN A 97 4.47 -34.93 -3.60
N VAL A 98 5.70 -34.65 -3.13
CA VAL A 98 6.10 -33.29 -2.68
C VAL A 98 6.05 -32.30 -3.84
N THR A 99 6.55 -32.68 -5.01
CA THR A 99 6.50 -31.81 -6.20
C THR A 99 5.07 -31.55 -6.66
N GLN A 100 4.19 -32.56 -6.66
CA GLN A 100 2.78 -32.37 -6.96
C GLN A 100 2.11 -31.39 -5.98
N SER A 101 2.38 -31.52 -4.68
CA SER A 101 1.87 -30.59 -3.67
C SER A 101 2.35 -29.16 -3.94
N ARG A 102 3.64 -28.97 -4.25
CA ARG A 102 4.20 -27.66 -4.60
C ARG A 102 3.53 -27.04 -5.84
N LEU A 103 3.23 -27.84 -6.86
CA LEU A 103 2.53 -27.37 -8.07
C LEU A 103 1.12 -26.88 -7.74
N ASN A 104 0.38 -27.63 -6.93
CA ASN A 104 -0.96 -27.21 -6.50
C ASN A 104 -0.92 -25.86 -5.75
N VAL A 105 0.08 -25.66 -4.87
CA VAL A 105 0.28 -24.36 -4.20
C VAL A 105 0.60 -23.28 -5.24
N CYS A 106 1.50 -23.54 -6.20
CA CYS A 106 1.86 -22.62 -7.29
C CYS A 106 0.65 -22.14 -8.10
N ASP A 107 -0.33 -23.02 -8.32
CA ASP A 107 -1.55 -22.70 -9.06
C ASP A 107 -2.52 -21.84 -8.22
N ASN A 108 -2.51 -22.02 -6.90
CA ASN A 108 -3.31 -21.22 -5.97
C ASN A 108 -2.78 -19.79 -5.75
N TYR A 109 -1.49 -19.51 -5.98
CA TYR A 109 -0.91 -18.16 -5.82
C TYR A 109 -1.69 -17.07 -6.57
N LYS A 110 -2.30 -17.41 -7.71
CA LYS A 110 -3.12 -16.46 -8.46
C LYS A 110 -4.31 -15.99 -7.61
N ASN A 111 -5.05 -16.94 -7.05
CA ASN A 111 -6.26 -16.69 -6.27
C ASN A 111 -5.97 -16.16 -4.87
N GLU A 112 -4.86 -16.60 -4.26
CA GLU A 112 -4.52 -16.24 -2.87
C GLU A 112 -3.73 -14.94 -2.76
N ILE A 113 -2.97 -14.56 -3.79
CA ILE A 113 -2.07 -13.40 -3.73
C ILE A 113 -2.31 -12.43 -4.88
N THR A 114 -2.28 -12.90 -6.14
CA THR A 114 -2.32 -12.00 -7.31
C THR A 114 -3.61 -11.19 -7.38
N ASP A 115 -4.75 -11.87 -7.28
CA ASP A 115 -6.06 -11.25 -7.41
C ASP A 115 -6.46 -10.45 -6.15
N PRO A 116 -6.19 -10.92 -4.91
CA PRO A 116 -6.34 -10.10 -3.71
C PRO A 116 -5.49 -8.82 -3.73
N ALA A 117 -4.23 -8.88 -4.14
CA ALA A 117 -3.37 -7.70 -4.24
C ALA A 117 -3.94 -6.65 -5.22
N LYS A 118 -4.43 -7.09 -6.39
CA LYS A 118 -5.12 -6.21 -7.36
C LYS A 118 -6.38 -5.59 -6.76
N THR A 119 -7.17 -6.39 -6.05
CA THR A 119 -8.43 -5.96 -5.44
C THR A 119 -8.18 -4.90 -4.37
N VAL A 120 -7.20 -5.14 -3.49
CA VAL A 120 -6.80 -4.19 -2.44
C VAL A 120 -6.24 -2.90 -3.06
N ARG A 121 -5.44 -2.99 -4.14
CA ARG A 121 -4.92 -1.81 -4.84
C ARG A 121 -6.04 -0.96 -5.44
N LEU A 122 -6.97 -1.58 -6.18
CA LEU A 122 -8.11 -0.88 -6.78
C LEU A 122 -9.00 -0.24 -5.70
N TYR A 123 -9.27 -0.97 -4.63
CA TYR A 123 -10.01 -0.44 -3.49
C TYR A 123 -9.31 0.79 -2.90
N LYS A 124 -8.00 0.70 -2.69
CA LYS A 124 -7.18 1.83 -2.25
C LYS A 124 -7.36 3.03 -3.19
N GLU A 125 -7.13 2.89 -4.49
CA GLU A 125 -7.30 3.97 -5.47
C GLU A 125 -8.69 4.64 -5.40
N GLN A 126 -9.75 3.84 -5.20
CA GLN A 126 -11.10 4.36 -5.00
C GLN A 126 -11.26 5.12 -3.68
N GLN A 127 -10.65 4.64 -2.59
CA GLN A 127 -10.67 5.33 -1.29
C GLN A 127 -9.93 6.66 -1.35
N LEU A 128 -8.80 6.73 -2.07
CA LEU A 128 -8.06 7.99 -2.23
C LEU A 128 -8.95 9.09 -2.83
N LYS A 129 -9.72 8.77 -3.88
CA LYS A 129 -10.64 9.73 -4.52
C LYS A 129 -11.66 10.27 -3.51
N LYS A 130 -12.29 9.39 -2.73
CA LYS A 130 -13.25 9.77 -1.68
C LYS A 130 -12.60 10.65 -0.60
N CYS A 131 -11.41 10.27 -0.13
CA CYS A 131 -10.69 11.02 0.89
C CYS A 131 -10.28 12.41 0.38
N ILE A 132 -9.83 12.54 -0.86
CA ILE A 132 -9.49 13.84 -1.47
C ILE A 132 -10.73 14.72 -1.59
N GLU A 133 -11.86 14.18 -2.05
CA GLU A 133 -13.11 14.94 -2.16
C GLU A 133 -13.59 15.46 -0.80
N GLN A 134 -13.56 14.61 0.23
CA GLN A 134 -13.96 15.00 1.59
C GLN A 134 -12.99 16.03 2.18
N LEU A 135 -11.68 15.80 2.07
CA LEU A 135 -10.66 16.72 2.55
C LEU A 135 -10.76 18.08 1.85
N GLY A 136 -10.97 18.10 0.54
CA GLY A 136 -11.14 19.34 -0.23
C GLY A 136 -12.35 20.17 0.23
N ARG A 137 -13.46 19.52 0.58
CA ARG A 137 -14.64 20.21 1.15
C ARG A 137 -14.32 20.86 2.49
N ILE A 138 -13.73 20.11 3.42
CA ILE A 138 -13.35 20.60 4.75
C ILE A 138 -12.33 21.74 4.64
N GLN A 139 -11.33 21.61 3.76
CA GLN A 139 -10.34 22.66 3.51
C GLN A 139 -10.98 23.93 2.97
N THR A 140 -12.00 23.82 2.11
CA THR A 140 -12.74 24.98 1.58
C THR A 140 -13.54 25.68 2.68
N GLU A 141 -14.28 24.93 3.51
CA GLU A 141 -15.05 25.47 4.63
C GLU A 141 -14.15 26.19 5.66
N LEU A 142 -13.00 25.61 5.98
CA LEU A 142 -12.00 26.22 6.85
C LEU A 142 -11.42 27.48 6.22
N GLN A 143 -11.10 27.43 4.93
CA GLN A 143 -10.56 28.56 4.18
C GLN A 143 -11.50 29.76 4.19
N ASP A 144 -12.80 29.53 4.06
CA ASP A 144 -13.82 30.59 4.09
C ASP A 144 -14.05 31.12 5.50
N SER A 145 -14.10 30.25 6.50
CA SER A 145 -14.16 30.64 7.92
C SER A 145 -12.99 31.55 8.32
N VAL A 146 -11.77 31.24 7.87
CA VAL A 146 -10.58 32.08 8.14
C VAL A 146 -10.63 33.41 7.40
N LYS A 147 -11.16 33.46 6.17
CA LYS A 147 -11.35 34.73 5.45
C LYS A 147 -12.34 35.63 6.18
N ASP A 148 -13.45 35.06 6.65
CA ASP A 148 -14.48 35.84 7.35
C ASP A 148 -14.01 36.30 8.71
N LEU A 149 -13.28 35.48 9.45
CA LEU A 149 -12.59 35.90 10.68
C LEU A 149 -11.62 37.06 10.42
N ALA A 150 -10.83 37.01 9.34
CA ALA A 150 -9.91 38.09 8.99
C ALA A 150 -10.65 39.41 8.68
N LYS A 151 -11.79 39.36 7.99
CA LYS A 151 -12.65 40.53 7.76
C LYS A 151 -13.23 41.07 9.06
N SER A 152 -13.76 40.20 9.92
CA SER A 152 -14.33 40.58 11.21
C SER A 152 -13.29 41.20 12.14
N LYS A 153 -12.08 40.64 12.19
CA LYS A 153 -10.95 41.22 12.93
C LYS A 153 -10.57 42.61 12.43
N LYS A 154 -10.56 42.81 11.11
CA LYS A 154 -10.29 44.13 10.52
C LYS A 154 -11.35 45.15 10.96
N LYS A 155 -12.64 44.80 10.84
CA LYS A 155 -13.76 45.66 11.26
C LYS A 155 -13.70 46.00 12.76
N TYR A 156 -13.40 45.00 13.60
CA TYR A 156 -13.25 45.21 15.03
C TYR A 156 -12.15 46.22 15.36
N PHE A 157 -10.97 46.05 14.74
CA PHE A 157 -9.84 46.96 14.92
C PHE A 157 -10.13 48.39 14.44
N GLU A 158 -10.89 48.54 13.35
CA GLU A 158 -11.35 49.85 12.87
C GLU A 158 -12.30 50.52 13.89
N LEU A 159 -13.28 49.78 14.42
CA LEU A 159 -14.20 50.28 15.44
C LEU A 159 -13.50 50.64 16.76
N GLU A 160 -12.54 49.82 17.19
CA GLU A 160 -11.71 50.08 18.37
C GLU A 160 -10.93 51.39 18.24
N GLN A 161 -10.30 51.63 17.08
CA GLN A 161 -9.62 52.90 16.80
C GLN A 161 -10.56 54.09 16.81
N MET A 162 -11.76 53.96 16.21
CA MET A 162 -12.76 55.03 16.24
C MET A 162 -13.22 55.34 17.67
N ALA A 163 -13.48 54.32 18.47
CA ALA A 163 -13.86 54.49 19.87
C ALA A 163 -12.74 55.16 20.69
N GLN A 164 -11.49 54.78 20.43
CA GLN A 164 -10.33 55.39 21.06
C GLN A 164 -10.18 56.88 20.70
N ALA A 165 -10.30 57.23 19.42
CA ALA A 165 -10.24 58.61 18.96
C ALA A 165 -11.38 59.48 19.54
N VAL A 166 -12.59 58.92 19.69
CA VAL A 166 -13.72 59.61 20.33
C VAL A 166 -13.44 59.86 21.81
N ARG A 167 -12.86 58.89 22.53
CA ARG A 167 -12.47 59.07 23.95
C ARG A 167 -11.40 60.13 24.11
N GLU A 168 -10.35 60.09 23.29
CA GLU A 168 -9.28 61.10 23.31
C GLU A 168 -9.81 62.51 23.04
N LYS A 169 -10.76 62.64 22.11
CA LYS A 169 -11.43 63.92 21.84
C LYS A 169 -12.24 64.40 23.06
N ALA A 170 -13.02 63.54 23.69
CA ALA A 170 -13.81 63.89 24.86
C ALA A 170 -12.92 64.30 26.06
N ASP A 171 -11.80 63.61 26.26
CA ASP A 171 -10.83 63.95 27.31
C ASP A 171 -10.19 65.32 27.08
N ILE A 172 -9.92 65.68 25.81
CA ILE A 172 -9.44 67.03 25.44
C ILE A 172 -10.51 68.08 25.72
N GLU A 173 -11.77 67.84 25.35
CA GLU A 173 -12.89 68.77 25.57
C GLU A 173 -13.26 68.95 27.06
N SER A 174 -12.87 68.01 27.92
CA SER A 174 -13.13 68.06 29.37
C SER A 174 -12.10 68.86 30.19
N LYS A 175 -10.99 69.26 29.57
CA LYS A 175 -9.89 70.04 30.19
C LYS A 175 -10.05 71.52 29.89
#